data_AF-A0A3D1V6D6-F1
#
_entry.id   AF-A0A3D1V6D6-F1
#
_cell.length_a   1.000
_cell.length_b   1.000
_cell.length_c   1.000
_cell.angle_alpha   90.00
_cell.angle_beta   90.00
_cell.angle_gamma   90.00
#
_symmetry.space_group_name_H-M   'P 1'
#
loop_
_entity.id
_entity.type
_entity.pdbx_description
1 polymer ?
#
loop_
_entity_poly.entity_id
_entity_poly.type
_entity_poly.pdbx_seq_one_letter_code
_entity_poly.pdbx_strand_id
1 'polypeptide(L)' 'MRGNETVKFATTIIYADDADTIARVRPTHREYLTKLKEQGQLWASGPFEDDSGALIIYEADDHQA' A
#
# COMPACT_ATOMS: atom_id res chain seq x y z
N MET A 1 -23.25 -19.12 7.65
CA MET A 1 -22.24 -18.83 6.63
C MET A 1 -21.12 -18.11 7.36
N ARG A 2 -19.92 -18.68 7.47
CA ARG A 2 -18.77 -17.90 7.96
C ARG A 2 -18.37 -17.03 6.77
N GLY A 3 -18.49 -15.71 6.90
CA GLY A 3 -17.94 -14.79 5.89
C GLY A 3 -16.44 -15.06 5.75
N ASN A 4 -15.88 -14.81 4.57
CA ASN A 4 -14.44 -14.89 4.40
C ASN A 4 -13.77 -13.99 5.45
N GLU A 5 -12.83 -14.54 6.21
CA GLU A 5 -12.13 -13.78 7.25
C GLU A 5 -11.06 -12.94 6.54
N THR A 6 -11.28 -11.63 6.49
CA THR A 6 -10.32 -10.71 5.87
C THR A 6 -9.05 -10.65 6.74
N VAL A 7 -7.91 -10.95 6.12
CA VAL A 7 -6.58 -10.96 6.73
C VAL A 7 -5.82 -9.70 6.35
N LYS A 8 -4.97 -9.22 7.26
CA LYS A 8 -4.08 -8.09 7.00
C LYS A 8 -2.76 -8.56 6.43
N PHE A 9 -2.36 -7.96 5.31
CA PHE A 9 -1.06 -8.21 4.68
C PHE A 9 -0.22 -6.94 4.72
N ALA A 10 0.96 -7.03 5.33
CA ALA A 10 1.92 -5.93 5.40
C ALA A 10 2.97 -6.06 4.29
N THR A 11 3.17 -4.99 3.54
CA THR A 11 4.20 -4.89 2.51
C THR A 11 5.07 -3.68 2.77
N THR A 12 6.38 -3.88 2.70
CA THR A 12 7.36 -2.79 2.72
C THR A 12 7.82 -2.48 1.31
N ILE A 13 7.96 -1.19 1.04
CA ILE A 13 8.58 -0.67 -0.19
C ILE A 13 9.94 -0.14 0.21
N ILE A 14 10.96 -0.40 -0.62
CA ILE A 14 12.24 0.28 -0.56
C ILE A 14 12.29 1.23 -1.76
N TYR A 15 12.63 2.49 -1.52
CA TYR A 15 12.75 3.46 -2.60
C TYR A 15 14.03 3.23 -3.40
N ALA A 16 13.92 3.36 -4.72
CA ALA A 16 15.09 3.35 -5.60
C ALA A 16 15.90 4.64 -5.42
N ASP A 17 17.19 4.59 -5.73
CA ASP A 17 18.05 5.79 -5.80
C ASP A 17 17.79 6.57 -7.10
N ASP A 18 16.52 6.93 -7.33
CA ASP A 18 16.01 7.70 -8.47
C ASP A 18 14.84 8.58 -8.00
N ALA A 19 15.21 9.74 -7.44
CA ALA A 19 14.25 10.69 -6.87
C ALA A 19 13.26 11.23 -7.91
N ASP A 20 13.67 11.38 -9.17
CA ASP A 20 12.82 11.90 -10.25
C ASP A 20 11.73 10.90 -10.62
N THR A 21 12.08 9.62 -10.74
CA THR A 21 11.09 8.56 -10.96
C THR A 21 10.13 8.45 -9.78
N ILE A 22 10.63 8.53 -8.54
CA ILE A 22 9.78 8.51 -7.34
C ILE A 22 8.80 9.69 -7.35
N ALA A 23 9.30 10.91 -7.56
CA ALA A 23 8.47 12.11 -7.60
C ALA A 23 7.39 12.01 -8.68
N ARG A 24 7.73 11.47 -9.84
CA ARG A 24 6.81 11.28 -10.97
C ARG A 24 5.73 10.22 -10.71
N VAL A 25 6.04 9.13 -10.00
CA VAL A 25 5.10 8.01 -9.76
C VAL A 25 4.24 8.21 -8.50
N ARG A 26 4.72 8.98 -7.52
CA ARG A 26 4.01 9.25 -6.25
C ARG A 26 2.54 9.66 -6.44
N PRO A 27 2.16 10.56 -7.36
CA PRO A 27 0.76 10.92 -7.57
C PRO A 27 -0.11 9.72 -7.96
N THR A 28 0.29 8.96 -9.00
CA THR A 28 -0.43 7.76 -9.44
C THR A 28 -0.51 6.69 -8.36
N HIS A 29 0.57 6.50 -7.60
CA HIS A 29 0.59 5.53 -6.49
C HIS A 29 -0.39 5.93 -5.37
N ARG A 30 -0.48 7.22 -5.03
CA ARG A 30 -1.44 7.72 -4.04
C ARG A 30 -2.87 7.55 -4.51
N GLU A 31 -3.17 7.83 -5.77
CA GLU A 31 -4.51 7.59 -6.35
C GLU A 31 -4.92 6.12 -6.26
N TYR A 32 -3.98 5.19 -6.51
CA TYR A 32 -4.21 3.76 -6.34
C TYR A 32 -4.58 3.41 -4.88
N LEU A 33 -3.80 3.89 -3.91
CA LEU A 33 -4.07 3.66 -2.49
C LEU A 33 -5.38 4.29 -2.01
N THR A 34 -5.74 5.47 -2.53
CA THR A 34 -7.03 6.10 -2.26
C THR A 34 -8.18 5.21 -2.74
N LYS A 35 -8.11 4.66 -3.96
CA LYS A 35 -9.15 3.74 -4.48
C LYS A 35 -9.28 2.49 -3.61
N LEU A 36 -8.17 1.88 -3.21
CA LEU A 36 -8.20 0.73 -2.32
C LEU A 36 -8.81 1.07 -0.94
N LYS A 37 -8.53 2.28 -0.43
CA LYS A 37 -9.12 2.73 0.83
C LYS A 37 -10.64 2.88 0.72
N GLU A 38 -11.13 3.45 -0.37
CA GLU A 38 -12.56 3.58 -0.67
C GLU A 38 -13.25 2.22 -0.84
N GLN A 39 -12.54 1.22 -1.35
CA GLN A 39 -13.01 -0.15 -1.53
C GLN A 39 -12.93 -0.99 -0.25
N GLY A 40 -12.37 -0.46 0.84
CA GLY A 40 -12.15 -1.20 2.09
C GLY A 40 -11.00 -2.22 2.03
N GLN A 41 -10.18 -2.17 0.99
CA GLN A 41 -9.03 -3.07 0.76
C GLN A 41 -7.70 -2.53 1.31
N LEU A 42 -7.71 -1.33 1.91
CA LEU A 42 -6.54 -0.73 2.54
C LEU A 42 -6.81 -0.35 4.00
N TRP A 43 -6.03 -0.93 4.91
CA TRP A 43 -6.07 -0.58 6.32
C TRP A 43 -5.31 0.71 6.60
N ALA A 44 -4.02 0.75 6.24
CA ALA A 44 -3.13 1.91 6.41
C ALA A 44 -2.01 1.92 5.35
N SER A 45 -1.44 3.11 5.09
CA SER A 45 -0.27 3.27 4.22
C SER A 45 0.48 4.55 4.55
N GLY A 46 1.81 4.57 4.42
CA GLY A 46 2.60 5.79 4.55
C GLY A 46 4.11 5.57 4.37
N PRO A 47 4.86 6.65 4.06
CA PRO A 47 6.32 6.60 4.00
C PRO A 47 6.93 6.43 5.39
N PHE A 48 8.14 5.89 5.44
CA PHE A 48 8.99 6.02 6.64
C PHE A 48 9.55 7.44 6.74
N GLU A 49 9.85 7.89 7.95
CA GLU A 49 10.37 9.24 8.20
C GLU A 49 11.80 9.46 7.67
N ASP A 50 12.54 8.37 7.44
CA ASP A 50 13.93 8.39 6.95
C ASP A 50 14.05 8.31 5.42
N ASP A 51 12.93 8.42 4.69
CA ASP A 51 12.85 8.28 3.23
C ASP A 51 13.42 6.95 2.68
N SER A 52 13.62 5.93 3.51
CA SER A 52 14.06 4.60 3.06
C SER A 52 13.00 3.87 2.24
N GLY A 53 11.73 4.26 2.38
CA GLY A 53 10.63 3.54 1.80
C GLY A 53 9.25 3.85 2.38
N ALA A 54 8.40 2.84 2.41
CA ALA A 54 7.03 2.93 2.92
C ALA A 54 6.53 1.60 3.48
N LEU A 55 5.47 1.68 4.30
CA LEU A 55 4.66 0.55 4.73
C LEU A 55 3.26 0.68 4.15
N ILE A 56 2.72 -0.44 3.64
CA ILE A 56 1.33 -0.56 3.19
C ILE A 56 0.73 -1.79 3.87
N ILE A 57 -0.48 -1.65 4.42
CA ILE A 57 -1.22 -2.74 5.07
C ILE A 57 -2.56 -2.90 4.34
N TYR A 58 -2.68 -4.00 3.60
CA TYR A 58 -3.87 -4.37 2.85
C TYR A 58 -4.83 -5.18 3.70
N GLU A 59 -6.11 -5.13 3.34
CA GLU A 59 -7.17 -6.03 3.83
C GLU A 59 -7.57 -6.93 2.64
N ALA A 60 -7.28 -8.22 2.73
CA ALA A 60 -7.56 -9.18 1.65
C ALA A 60 -7.92 -10.56 2.21
N ASP A 61 -8.56 -11.37 1.37
CA ASP A 61 -8.98 -12.73 1.76
C ASP A 61 -7.81 -13.74 1.75
N ASP A 62 -6.82 -13.49 0.90
CA ASP A 62 -5.59 -14.26 0.81
C ASP A 62 -4.43 -13.39 0.27
N HIS A 63 -3.23 -13.98 0.21
CA HIS A 63 -2.00 -13.28 -0.15
C HIS A 63 -1.75 -13.12 -1.67
N GLN A 64 -2.59 -13.70 -2.51
CA GLN A 64 -2.50 -13.61 -3.98
C GLN A 64 -3.36 -12.47 -4.56
N ALA A 65 -4.30 -11.95 -3.76
CA ALA A 65 -5.26 -10.91 -4.14
C ALA A 65 -4.64 -9.51 -4.31
#